data_AF-Q46GI2-F1
#
_entry.id   AF-Q46GI2-F1
#
_cell.length_a   1.000
_cell.length_b   1.000
_cell.length_c   1.000
_cell.angle_alpha   90.00
_cell.angle_beta   90.00
_cell.angle_gamma   90.00
#
_symmetry.space_group_name_H-M   'P 1'
#
loop_
_entity.id
_entity.type
_entity.pdbx_description
1 polymer ?
#
loop_
_entity_poly.entity_id
_entity_poly.type
_entity_poly.pdbx_seq_one_letter_code
_entity_poly.pdbx_strand_id
1 'polypeptide(L)' 'MIITKPPLIPLNEDFKWKLLSEILNVFDLRFCKQTLTRRGIVPLHRSVPTIKIVLLSMFFLVKSLML' A
#
# COMPACT_ATOMS: atom_id res chain seq x y z
N MET A 1 15.02 -26.34 -11.90
CA MET A 1 14.99 -25.02 -12.54
C MET A 1 13.91 -24.20 -11.84
N ILE A 2 14.30 -23.25 -10.98
CA ILE A 2 13.32 -22.42 -10.26
C ILE A 2 12.82 -21.38 -11.25
N ILE A 3 11.56 -21.51 -11.68
CA ILE A 3 10.91 -20.52 -12.56
C ILE A 3 10.60 -19.30 -11.69
N THR A 4 11.49 -18.33 -11.66
CA THR A 4 11.22 -17.04 -11.03
C THR A 4 10.20 -16.30 -11.91
N LYS A 5 8.96 -16.15 -11.42
CA LYS A 5 8.04 -15.15 -11.98
C LYS A 5 8.77 -13.79 -11.97
N PRO A 6 8.68 -12.99 -13.03
CA PRO A 6 9.27 -11.66 -13.02
C PRO A 6 8.79 -10.90 -11.77
N PRO A 7 9.61 -10.01 -11.18
CA PRO A 7 9.13 -9.13 -10.13
C PRO A 7 7.84 -8.48 -10.63
N LEU A 8 6.90 -8.19 -9.73
CA LEU A 8 5.66 -7.46 -10.03
C LEU A 8 6.03 -6.09 -10.61
N ILE A 9 6.38 -6.06 -11.89
CA ILE A 9 6.68 -4.85 -12.65
C ILE A 9 5.31 -4.29 -12.98
N PRO A 10 4.93 -3.14 -12.42
CA PRO A 10 3.71 -2.48 -12.84
C PRO A 10 3.85 -2.17 -14.33
N LEU A 11 3.01 -2.78 -15.16
CA LEU A 11 2.75 -2.22 -16.48
C LEU A 11 2.23 -0.81 -16.23
N ASN A 12 2.80 0.21 -16.87
CA ASN A 12 2.45 1.62 -16.64
C ASN A 12 0.95 1.92 -16.84
N GLU A 13 0.18 1.01 -17.43
CA GLU A 13 -1.26 1.08 -17.66
C GLU A 13 -2.10 0.24 -16.68
N ASP A 14 -1.48 -0.43 -15.70
CA ASP A 14 -2.21 -1.24 -14.74
C ASP A 14 -3.00 -0.35 -13.76
N PHE A 15 -4.30 -0.26 -14.05
CA PHE A 15 -5.28 0.48 -13.26
C PHE A 15 -5.19 0.16 -11.76
N LYS A 16 -4.82 -1.06 -11.39
CA LYS A 16 -4.68 -1.46 -9.98
C LYS A 16 -3.55 -0.71 -9.29
N TRP A 17 -2.41 -0.55 -9.96
CA TRP A 17 -1.27 0.20 -9.42
C TRP A 17 -1.58 1.69 -9.33
N LYS A 18 -2.30 2.25 -10.32
CA LYS A 18 -2.75 3.64 -10.27
C LYS A 18 -3.69 3.90 -9.09
N LEU A 19 -4.72 3.06 -8.93
CA LEU A 19 -5.67 3.15 -7.82
C LEU A 19 -4.96 3.00 -6.47
N LEU A 20 -4.03 2.05 -6.35
CA LEU A 20 -3.26 1.87 -5.13
C LEU A 20 -2.43 3.12 -4.81
N SER A 21 -1.76 3.71 -5.80
CA SER A 21 -1.01 4.96 -5.61
C SER A 21 -1.89 6.09 -5.08
N GLU A 22 -3.09 6.27 -5.67
CA GLU A 22 -4.07 7.26 -5.20
C GLU A 22 -4.49 7.02 -3.74
N ILE A 23 -4.74 5.76 -3.35
CA ILE A 23 -5.06 5.38 -1.96
C ILE A 23 -3.89 5.68 -1.02
N LEU A 24 -2.67 5.28 -1.40
CA LEU A 24 -1.48 5.47 -0.56
C LEU A 24 -1.14 6.95 -0.37
N ASN A 25 -1.39 7.80 -1.37
CA ASN A 25 -1.14 9.24 -1.28
C ASN A 25 -2.03 9.96 -0.26
N VAL A 26 -3.19 9.39 0.10
CA VAL A 26 -4.07 9.94 1.15
C VAL A 26 -3.32 10.06 2.49
N PHE A 27 -2.42 9.11 2.79
CA PHE A 27 -1.66 9.10 4.04
C PHE A 27 -0.60 10.21 4.11
N ASP A 28 -0.25 10.83 2.99
CA ASP A 28 0.69 11.95 2.96
C ASP A 28 0.00 13.29 3.24
N LEU A 29 -1.32 13.36 3.08
CA LEU A 29 -2.11 14.55 3.37
C LEU A 29 -2.05 14.93 4.85
N ARG A 30 -1.94 16.24 5.12
CA ARG A 30 -1.88 16.79 6.47
C ARG A 30 -3.09 16.37 7.32
N PHE A 31 -4.29 16.40 6.75
CA PHE A 31 -5.52 16.01 7.46
C PHE A 31 -5.50 14.53 7.88
N CYS A 32 -4.98 13.63 7.03
CA CYS A 32 -4.84 12.23 7.38
C CYS A 32 -3.85 12.06 8.54
N LYS A 33 -2.67 12.69 8.45
CA LYS A 33 -1.66 12.70 9.52
C LYS A 33 -2.22 13.22 10.85
N GLN A 34 -2.98 14.32 10.83
CA GLN A 34 -3.65 14.85 12.01
C GLN A 34 -4.68 13.87 12.59
N THR A 35 -5.47 13.23 11.73
CA THR A 35 -6.45 12.21 12.14
C THR A 35 -5.77 11.01 12.80
N LEU A 36 -4.66 10.53 12.24
CA LEU A 36 -3.86 9.44 12.81
C LEU A 36 -3.32 9.81 14.20
N THR A 37 -2.71 10.99 14.34
CA THR A 37 -2.22 11.48 15.64
C THR A 37 -3.35 11.61 16.67
N ARG A 38 -4.52 12.15 16.28
CA ARG A 38 -5.70 12.25 17.16
C ARG A 38 -6.20 10.90 17.64
N ARG A 39 -6.00 9.84 16.86
CA ARG A 39 -6.33 8.45 17.22
C ARG A 39 -5.21 7.73 17.98
N GLY A 40 -4.17 8.44 18.39
CA GLY A 40 -3.04 7.86 19.12
C GLY A 40 -2.03 7.11 18.25
N ILE A 41 -2.13 7.21 16.92
CA ILE A 41 -1.18 6.59 16.00
C ILE A 41 0.05 7.48 15.88
N VAL A 42 1.06 7.18 16.69
CA VAL A 42 2.36 7.86 16.73
C VAL A 42 3.48 6.83 16.97
N PRO A 43 4.71 7.06 16.50
CA PRO A 43 5.15 8.21 15.70
C PRO A 43 4.84 8.02 14.19
N LEU A 44 4.32 9.07 13.54
CA LEU A 44 3.85 9.01 12.14
C LEU A 44 4.92 8.56 11.13
N HIS A 45 6.19 8.87 11.37
CA HIS A 45 7.29 8.47 10.49
C HIS A 45 7.47 6.96 10.38
N ARG A 46 7.00 6.18 11.35
CA ARG A 46 6.98 4.71 11.30
C ARG A 46 5.60 4.19 10.92
N SER A 47 4.56 4.71 11.56
CA SER A 47 3.20 4.21 11.39
C SER A 47 2.68 4.37 9.97
N VAL A 48 2.95 5.50 9.30
CA VAL A 48 2.47 5.72 7.92
C VAL A 48 3.10 4.73 6.93
N PRO A 49 4.43 4.54 6.88
CA PRO A 49 5.02 3.48 6.06
C PRO A 49 4.48 2.09 6.36
N THR A 50 4.31 1.73 7.65
CA THR A 50 3.75 0.42 8.03
C THR A 50 2.34 0.23 7.48
N ILE A 51 1.45 1.22 7.62
CA ILE A 51 0.09 1.15 7.08
C ILE A 51 0.12 1.00 5.56
N LYS A 52 0.98 1.76 4.87
CA LYS A 52 1.14 1.67 3.41
C LYS A 52 1.58 0.26 2.97
N ILE A 53 2.50 -0.37 3.70
CA ILE A 53 2.96 -1.76 3.42
C ILE A 53 1.84 -2.77 3.62
N VAL A 54 1.08 -2.66 4.72
CA VAL A 54 -0.06 -3.55 5.00
C VAL A 54 -1.12 -3.41 3.91
N LEU A 55 -1.48 -2.19 3.52
CA LEU A 55 -2.44 -1.94 2.45
C LEU A 55 -1.97 -2.47 1.10
N LEU A 56 -0.71 -2.21 0.72
CA LEU A 56 -0.09 -2.78 -0.48
C LEU A 56 -0.22 -4.31 -0.48
N SER A 57 0.09 -4.95 0.65
CA SER A 57 0.00 -6.40 0.80
C SER A 57 -1.43 -6.88 0.64
N MET A 58 -2.39 -6.30 1.37
CA MET A 58 -3.81 -6.66 1.30
C MET A 58 -4.40 -6.48 -0.09
N PHE A 59 -4.03 -5.40 -0.79
CA PHE A 59 -4.55 -5.06 -2.11
C PHE A 59 -4.19 -6.13 -3.17
N PHE A 60 -3.03 -6.76 -3.05
CA PHE A 60 -2.59 -7.82 -3.96
C PHE A 60 -2.80 -9.25 -3.41
N LEU A 61 -3.05 -9.42 -2.11
CA LEU A 61 -3.22 -10.74 -1.47
C LEU A 61 -4.42 -11.53 -2.01
N VAL A 62 -5.51 -10.84 -2.40
CA VAL A 62 -6.77 -11.47 -2.83
C VAL A 62 -6.58 -12.40 -4.04
N LYS A 63 -5.55 -12.20 -4.87
CA LYS A 63 -5.28 -13.10 -6.00
C LYS A 63 -4.54 -14.40 -5.64
N SER A 64 -3.97 -14.52 -4.45
CA SER A 64 -3.14 -15.69 -4.08
C SER A 64 -3.90 -16.80 -3.38
N LEU A 65 -5.12 -16.56 -2.87
CA LEU A 65 -5.93 -17.55 -2.15
C LEU A 65 -6.78 -18.43 -3.09
N MET A 66 -6.68 -18.22 -4.40
CA MET A 66 -7.38 -18.99 -5.43
C MET A 66 -6.36 -19.78 -6.28
N LEU A 67 -5.45 -20.48 -5.60
CA LEU A 67 -4.52 -21.48 -6.13
C LEU A 67 -4.53 -22.69 -5.22
#